data_AF-A0A365MU47-F1
#
_entry.id   AF-A0A365MU47-F1
#
_cell.length_a   1.000
_cell.length_b   1.000
_cell.length_c   1.000
_cell.angle_alpha   90.00
_cell.angle_beta   90.00
_cell.angle_gamma   90.00
#
_symmetry.space_group_name_H-M   'P 1'
#
loop_
_entity.id
_entity.type
_entity.pdbx_description
1 polymer ?
#
loop_
_entity_poly.entity_id
_entity_poly.type
_entity_poly.pdbx_seq_one_letter_code
_entity_poly.pdbx_strand_id
1 'polypeptide(L)'
;MANLAASLVGKRNATLGLERMNANVAIALKELGLDIVDAQQAIETVRTFKSPEEVKCIVASLRATEFAVGRLRDAVSPGLAENQLWSVMHKSLIEQNGDYVETRLLTAGPRANTWFQESASYAISKNDLVVLDTDVVGCHGYYSDFSRTLHAGPDPPTEE
;
A
#
# COMPACT_ATOMS: atom_id res chain seq x y z
N MET A 1 -26.28 7.51 -19.84
CA MET A 1 -26.15 7.19 -18.40
C MET A 1 -27.51 7.16 -17.70
N ALA A 2 -28.25 8.26 -17.55
CA ALA A 2 -29.53 8.24 -16.83
C ALA A 2 -30.57 7.26 -17.41
N ASN A 3 -30.73 7.18 -18.73
CA ASN A 3 -31.61 6.18 -19.36
C ASN A 3 -31.18 4.73 -19.10
N LEU A 4 -29.86 4.46 -19.01
CA LEU A 4 -29.32 3.15 -18.69
C LEU A 4 -29.51 2.82 -17.20
N ALA A 5 -29.25 3.77 -16.30
CA ALA A 5 -29.52 3.60 -14.89
C ALA A 5 -31.02 3.35 -14.64
N ALA A 6 -31.89 4.10 -15.31
CA ALA A 6 -33.33 3.92 -15.22
C ALA A 6 -33.80 2.57 -15.77
N SER A 7 -33.19 2.05 -16.85
CA SER A 7 -33.54 0.74 -17.39
C SER A 7 -33.07 -0.42 -16.50
N LEU A 8 -31.89 -0.30 -15.89
CA LEU A 8 -31.35 -1.32 -14.98
C LEU A 8 -32.09 -1.36 -13.64
N VAL A 9 -32.45 -0.20 -13.09
CA VAL A 9 -33.12 -0.08 -11.78
C VAL A 9 -34.66 -0.10 -11.91
N GLY A 10 -35.20 0.08 -13.12
CA GLY A 10 -36.63 0.13 -13.40
C GLY A 10 -37.34 1.39 -12.89
N LYS A 11 -36.61 2.48 -12.60
CA LYS A 11 -37.15 3.75 -12.06
C LYS A 11 -36.47 4.96 -12.72
N ARG A 12 -37.24 6.00 -13.04
CA ARG A 12 -36.72 7.22 -13.71
C ARG A 12 -35.82 8.11 -12.84
N ASN A 13 -36.00 8.09 -11.52
CA ASN A 13 -35.14 8.80 -10.56
C ASN A 13 -34.32 7.78 -9.77
N ALA A 14 -33.36 7.14 -10.45
CA ALA A 14 -32.53 6.11 -9.82
C ALA A 14 -31.51 6.75 -8.87
N THR A 15 -31.36 6.17 -7.68
CA THR A 15 -30.27 6.52 -6.76
C THR A 15 -28.97 5.88 -7.24
N LEU A 16 -27.92 6.67 -7.37
CA LEU A 16 -26.59 6.25 -7.82
C LEU A 16 -25.55 6.63 -6.77
N GLY A 17 -24.94 5.61 -6.17
CA GLY A 17 -23.81 5.79 -5.27
C GLY A 17 -22.52 6.10 -6.04
N LEU A 18 -21.78 7.12 -5.62
CA LEU A 18 -20.47 7.48 -6.16
C LEU A 18 -19.45 7.54 -5.02
N GLU A 19 -18.26 6.96 -5.21
CA GLU A 19 -17.14 7.03 -4.25
C GLU A 19 -16.19 8.18 -4.61
N ARG A 20 -15.23 7.98 -5.53
CA ARG A 20 -14.30 9.05 -5.98
C ARG A 20 -14.44 9.36 -7.46
N MET A 21 -14.87 10.59 -7.76
CA MET A 21 -14.95 11.15 -9.11
C MET A 21 -14.62 12.64 -9.07
N ASN A 22 -14.28 13.24 -10.23
CA ASN A 22 -14.23 14.70 -10.35
C ASN A 22 -15.62 15.31 -10.07
N ALA A 23 -15.66 16.47 -9.40
CA ALA A 23 -16.92 17.13 -9.01
C ALA A 23 -17.90 17.31 -10.19
N ASN A 24 -17.39 17.66 -11.37
CA ASN A 24 -18.21 17.84 -12.59
C ASN A 24 -18.98 16.58 -13.00
N VAL A 25 -18.49 15.38 -12.66
CA VAL A 25 -19.19 14.13 -12.94
C VAL A 25 -20.44 14.01 -12.09
N ALA A 26 -20.34 14.28 -10.78
CA ALA A 26 -21.49 14.24 -9.87
C ALA A 26 -22.54 15.31 -10.24
N ILE A 27 -22.08 16.52 -10.61
CA ILE A 27 -22.96 17.61 -11.07
C ILE A 27 -23.70 17.19 -12.35
N ALA A 28 -22.98 16.74 -13.38
CA ALA A 28 -23.59 16.34 -14.64
C ALA A 28 -24.56 15.17 -14.49
N LEU A 29 -24.26 14.19 -13.63
CA LEU A 29 -25.17 13.07 -13.36
C LEU A 29 -26.45 13.53 -12.64
N LYS A 30 -26.34 14.50 -11.73
CA LYS A 30 -27.48 15.10 -11.05
C LYS A 30 -28.36 15.91 -12.01
N GLU A 31 -27.76 16.66 -12.94
CA GLU A 31 -28.47 17.40 -14.01
C GLU A 31 -29.23 16.47 -14.95
N LEU A 32 -28.76 15.22 -15.12
CA LEU A 32 -29.46 14.18 -15.86
C LEU A 32 -30.62 13.52 -15.07
N GLY A 33 -30.93 14.02 -13.87
CA GLY A 33 -32.06 13.57 -13.06
C GLY A 33 -31.79 12.33 -12.21
N LEU A 34 -30.52 12.04 -11.88
CA LEU A 34 -30.16 10.98 -10.94
C LEU A 34 -30.04 11.53 -9.51
N ASP A 35 -30.39 10.70 -8.54
CA ASP A 35 -30.20 10.98 -7.12
C ASP A 35 -28.81 10.48 -6.69
N ILE A 36 -27.85 11.40 -6.58
CA ILE A 36 -26.46 11.07 -6.27
C ILE A 36 -26.24 11.01 -4.77
N VAL A 37 -25.71 9.88 -4.31
CA VAL A 37 -25.36 9.64 -2.89
C VAL A 37 -23.90 9.23 -2.76
N ASP A 38 -23.31 9.50 -1.60
CA ASP A 38 -21.97 9.01 -1.27
C ASP A 38 -22.01 7.50 -1.04
N ALA A 39 -21.15 6.77 -1.76
CA ALA A 39 -21.03 5.31 -1.65
C ALA A 39 -19.85 4.87 -0.77
N GLN A 40 -18.96 5.78 -0.35
CA GLN A 40 -17.70 5.43 0.30
C GLN A 40 -17.93 4.55 1.54
N GLN A 41 -18.79 5.01 2.47
CA GLN A 41 -19.05 4.25 3.71
C GLN A 41 -19.59 2.84 3.43
N ALA A 42 -20.50 2.69 2.46
CA ALA A 42 -21.09 1.39 2.14
C ALA A 42 -20.06 0.43 1.54
N ILE A 43 -19.25 0.92 0.59
CA ILE A 43 -18.19 0.16 -0.07
C ILE A 43 -17.10 -0.23 0.93
N GLU A 44 -16.61 0.70 1.74
CA GLU A 44 -15.60 0.44 2.77
C GLU A 44 -16.10 -0.59 3.80
N THR A 45 -17.36 -0.48 4.23
CA THR A 45 -17.97 -1.44 5.16
C THR A 45 -17.97 -2.85 4.58
N VAL A 46 -18.40 -3.03 3.32
CA VAL A 46 -18.41 -4.35 2.68
C VAL A 46 -16.99 -4.90 2.51
N ARG A 47 -16.01 -4.05 2.14
CA ARG A 47 -14.59 -4.44 2.02
C ARG A 47 -13.96 -4.90 3.34
N THR A 48 -14.58 -4.65 4.49
CA THR A 48 -14.09 -5.21 5.76
C THR A 48 -14.24 -6.73 5.81
N PHE A 49 -15.26 -7.29 5.15
CA PHE A 49 -15.54 -8.73 5.07
C PHE A 49 -14.89 -9.34 3.83
N LYS A 50 -13.97 -10.28 4.03
CA LYS A 50 -13.24 -10.95 2.94
C LYS A 50 -13.88 -12.30 2.66
N SER A 51 -14.12 -12.61 1.40
CA SER A 51 -14.48 -13.97 1.00
C SER A 51 -13.29 -14.94 1.14
N PRO A 52 -13.53 -16.25 1.16
CA PRO A 52 -12.45 -17.25 1.19
C PRO A 52 -11.45 -17.10 0.03
N GLU A 53 -11.90 -16.66 -1.15
CA GLU A 53 -11.06 -16.42 -2.32
C GLU A 53 -10.16 -15.20 -2.12
N GLU A 54 -10.67 -14.12 -1.54
CA GLU A 54 -9.89 -12.92 -1.23
C GLU A 54 -8.81 -13.22 -0.18
N VAL A 55 -9.13 -14.05 0.81
CA VAL A 55 -8.12 -14.49 1.80
C VAL A 55 -6.97 -15.22 1.14
N LYS A 56 -7.22 -16.05 0.10
CA LYS A 56 -6.14 -16.70 -0.67
C LYS A 56 -5.25 -15.67 -1.37
N CYS A 57 -5.84 -14.62 -1.95
CA CYS A 57 -5.10 -13.54 -2.59
C CYS A 57 -4.27 -12.72 -1.57
N ILE A 58 -4.83 -12.43 -0.38
CA ILE A 58 -4.11 -11.77 0.71
C ILE A 58 -2.91 -12.61 1.15
N VAL A 59 -3.09 -13.92 1.33
CA VAL A 59 -1.99 -14.82 1.71
C VAL A 59 -0.91 -14.85 0.63
N ALA A 60 -1.28 -14.88 -0.66
CA ALA A 60 -0.31 -14.82 -1.75
C ALA A 60 0.49 -13.52 -1.75
N SER A 61 -0.19 -12.37 -1.59
CA SER A 61 0.44 -11.05 -1.46
C SER A 61 1.40 -10.98 -0.27
N LEU A 62 0.98 -11.51 0.88
CA LEU A 62 1.79 -11.53 2.09
C LEU A 62 3.06 -12.37 1.90
N ARG A 63 2.96 -13.56 1.30
CA ARG A 63 4.11 -14.43 1.03
C ARG A 63 5.12 -13.78 0.08
N ALA A 64 4.64 -13.12 -0.97
CA ALA A 64 5.51 -12.38 -1.88
C ALA A 64 6.23 -11.23 -1.17
N THR A 65 5.52 -10.53 -0.28
CA THR A 65 6.06 -9.41 0.51
C THR A 65 7.08 -9.89 1.55
N GLU A 66 6.82 -10.98 2.27
CA GLU A 66 7.77 -11.61 3.18
C GLU A 66 9.07 -12.00 2.46
N PHE A 67 8.97 -12.56 1.25
CA PHE A 67 10.14 -12.89 0.43
C PHE A 67 10.93 -11.63 0.05
N ALA A 68 10.25 -10.56 -0.38
CA ALA A 68 10.89 -9.30 -0.72
C ALA A 68 11.58 -8.63 0.49
N VAL A 69 10.94 -8.67 1.66
CA VAL A 69 11.55 -8.22 2.93
C VAL A 69 12.75 -9.08 3.30
N GLY A 70 12.71 -10.39 3.03
CA GLY A 70 13.87 -11.27 3.18
C GLY A 70 15.05 -10.84 2.30
N ARG A 71 14.78 -10.52 1.02
CA ARG A 71 15.79 -10.00 0.08
C ARG A 71 16.37 -8.66 0.52
N LEU A 72 15.52 -7.76 0.99
CA LEU A 72 15.93 -6.49 1.56
C LEU A 72 16.82 -6.71 2.79
N ARG A 73 16.39 -7.54 3.74
CA ARG A 73 17.17 -7.87 4.95
C ARG A 73 18.56 -8.38 4.60
N ASP A 74 18.65 -9.31 3.65
CA ASP A 74 19.93 -9.90 3.25
C ASP A 74 20.84 -8.89 2.52
N ALA A 75 20.28 -7.80 2.00
CA ALA A 75 21.00 -6.73 1.34
C ALA A 75 21.38 -5.56 2.27
N VAL A 76 20.92 -5.54 3.53
CA VAL A 76 21.28 -4.48 4.48
C VAL A 76 22.79 -4.49 4.69
N SER A 77 23.42 -3.34 4.41
CA SER A 77 24.87 -3.18 4.59
C SER A 77 25.20 -1.71 4.88
N PRO A 78 26.16 -1.43 5.79
CA PRO A 78 26.71 -0.10 5.95
C PRO A 78 27.26 0.44 4.61
N GLY A 79 27.07 1.72 4.37
CA GLY A 79 27.45 2.43 3.14
C GLY A 79 26.39 2.38 2.02
N LEU A 80 25.41 1.47 2.09
CA LEU A 80 24.31 1.42 1.14
C LEU A 80 23.33 2.56 1.41
N ALA A 81 22.85 3.26 0.37
CA ALA A 81 21.83 4.27 0.57
C ALA A 81 20.45 3.65 0.86
N GLU A 82 19.61 4.30 1.67
CA GLU A 82 18.22 3.89 1.94
C GLU A 82 17.46 3.57 0.64
N ASN A 83 17.51 4.46 -0.36
CA ASN A 83 16.88 4.24 -1.65
C ASN A 83 17.42 3.01 -2.41
N GLN A 84 18.71 2.71 -2.29
CA GLN A 84 19.30 1.53 -2.92
C GLN A 84 18.78 0.26 -2.23
N LEU A 85 18.72 0.25 -0.89
CA LEU A 85 18.15 -0.85 -0.13
C LEU A 85 16.65 -1.04 -0.43
N TRP A 86 15.88 0.03 -0.46
CA TRP A 86 14.45 0.01 -0.79
C TRP A 86 14.20 -0.51 -2.21
N SER A 87 15.08 -0.19 -3.17
CA SER A 87 14.99 -0.70 -4.54
C SER A 87 15.10 -2.23 -4.63
N VAL A 88 15.78 -2.89 -3.69
CA VAL A 88 15.89 -4.36 -3.63
C VAL A 88 14.52 -4.97 -3.35
N MET A 89 13.78 -4.40 -2.40
CA MET A 89 12.41 -4.83 -2.10
C MET A 89 11.50 -4.61 -3.30
N HIS A 90 11.53 -3.41 -3.91
CA HIS A 90 10.74 -3.09 -5.10
C HIS A 90 10.97 -4.08 -6.24
N LYS A 91 12.24 -4.35 -6.57
CA LYS A 91 12.59 -5.33 -7.61
C LYS A 91 11.97 -6.69 -7.30
N SER A 92 12.14 -7.19 -6.08
CA SER A 92 11.61 -8.50 -5.68
C SER A 92 10.08 -8.53 -5.68
N LEU A 93 9.40 -7.43 -5.38
CA LEU A 93 7.94 -7.33 -5.43
C LEU A 93 7.43 -7.38 -6.87
N ILE A 94 8.03 -6.57 -7.76
CA ILE A 94 7.63 -6.52 -9.17
C ILE A 94 7.90 -7.86 -9.88
N GLU A 95 9.02 -8.54 -9.59
CA GLU A 95 9.30 -9.89 -10.11
C GLU A 95 8.24 -10.94 -9.69
N GLN A 96 7.52 -10.69 -8.60
CA GLN A 96 6.44 -11.54 -8.08
C GLN A 96 5.04 -11.01 -8.43
N ASN A 97 4.94 -10.12 -9.42
CA ASN A 97 3.68 -9.52 -9.87
C ASN A 97 2.96 -8.71 -8.77
N GLY A 98 3.71 -8.06 -7.89
CA GLY A 98 3.19 -6.97 -7.05
C GLY A 98 2.97 -5.70 -7.86
N ASP A 99 2.05 -4.84 -7.39
CA ASP A 99 1.66 -3.63 -8.12
C ASP A 99 2.57 -2.44 -7.76
N TYR A 100 2.54 -2.00 -6.49
CA TYR A 100 3.31 -0.85 -6.02
C TYR A 100 3.47 -0.82 -4.49
N VAL A 101 4.25 0.15 -4.00
CA VAL A 101 4.39 0.48 -2.58
C VAL A 101 3.80 1.86 -2.33
N GLU A 102 2.88 1.99 -1.37
CA GLU A 102 2.09 3.21 -1.17
C GLU A 102 2.92 4.36 -0.58
N THR A 103 3.89 4.04 0.28
CA THR A 103 4.71 5.03 0.97
C THR A 103 6.19 4.93 0.60
N ARG A 104 7.05 5.69 1.28
CA ARG A 104 8.51 5.61 1.20
C ARG A 104 9.13 5.32 2.56
N LEU A 105 8.45 4.54 3.41
CA LEU A 105 8.82 4.33 4.82
C LEU A 105 9.92 3.29 4.99
N LEU A 106 11.13 3.64 4.56
CA LEU A 106 12.37 2.96 4.92
C LEU A 106 13.40 4.00 5.35
N THR A 107 13.81 3.97 6.61
CA THR A 107 14.79 4.93 7.16
C THR A 107 15.81 4.25 8.06
N ALA A 108 17.00 4.84 8.18
CA ALA A 108 18.08 4.30 8.99
C ALA A 108 18.59 5.27 10.05
N GLY A 109 19.06 4.70 11.15
CA GLY A 109 19.76 5.41 12.22
C GLY A 109 18.90 6.54 12.81
N PRO A 110 19.44 7.75 13.00
CA PRO A 110 18.70 8.89 13.55
C PRO A 110 17.45 9.28 12.74
N ARG A 111 17.40 8.96 11.44
CA ARG A 111 16.25 9.27 10.58
C ARG A 111 15.02 8.43 10.92
N ALA A 112 15.21 7.27 11.55
CA ALA A 112 14.11 6.45 12.04
C ALA A 112 13.37 7.09 13.24
N ASN A 113 14.00 8.06 13.92
CA ASN A 113 13.42 8.80 15.05
C ASN A 113 13.24 10.30 14.73
N THR A 114 12.48 10.56 13.68
CA THR A 114 11.06 10.94 13.79
C THR A 114 10.32 10.14 12.73
N TRP A 115 9.29 9.39 13.11
CA TRP A 115 8.57 8.55 12.14
C TRP A 115 7.97 9.39 11.00
N PHE A 116 7.78 8.79 9.83
CA PHE A 116 7.38 9.43 8.56
C PHE A 116 8.45 10.23 7.81
N GLN A 117 9.72 10.17 8.22
CA GLN A 117 10.78 10.53 7.27
C GLN A 117 10.79 9.53 6.10
N GLU A 118 10.90 10.04 4.87
CA GLU A 118 10.94 9.19 3.68
C GLU A 118 12.36 8.67 3.40
N SER A 119 12.42 7.49 2.75
CA SER A 119 13.62 6.91 2.19
C SER A 119 14.31 7.90 1.27
N ALA A 120 15.59 8.13 1.53
CA ALA A 120 16.40 9.15 0.87
C ALA A 120 17.74 8.59 0.38
N SER A 121 18.69 9.48 0.11
CA SER A 121 20.08 9.15 -0.24
C SER A 121 20.97 8.94 0.99
N TYR A 122 20.40 8.84 2.19
CA TYR A 122 21.17 8.63 3.41
C TYR A 122 21.91 7.29 3.33
N ALA A 123 23.23 7.33 3.52
CA ALA A 123 24.06 6.14 3.57
C ALA A 123 23.94 5.50 4.97
N ILE A 124 23.45 4.27 5.01
CA ILE A 124 23.28 3.49 6.24
C ILE A 124 24.64 3.40 6.94
N SER A 125 24.69 3.77 8.21
CA SER A 125 25.90 3.70 9.03
C SER A 125 26.06 2.33 9.68
N LYS A 126 27.26 2.05 10.19
CA LYS A 126 27.48 0.86 11.02
C LYS A 126 26.59 0.94 12.26
N ASN A 127 25.93 -0.17 12.55
CA ASN A 127 25.04 -0.42 13.67
C ASN A 127 23.76 0.44 13.66
N ASP A 128 23.42 1.04 12.51
CA ASP A 128 22.13 1.69 12.37
C ASP A 128 20.99 0.68 12.49
N LEU A 129 19.93 1.10 13.18
CA LEU A 129 18.62 0.47 13.03
C LEU A 129 18.00 0.94 11.70
N VAL A 130 17.57 0.00 10.88
CA VAL A 130 16.84 0.25 9.64
C VAL A 130 15.37 -0.12 9.88
N VAL A 131 14.50 0.87 9.88
CA VAL A 131 13.06 0.69 10.11
C VAL A 131 12.34 0.72 8.77
N LEU A 132 11.55 -0.31 8.52
CA LEU A 132 10.76 -0.50 7.31
C LEU A 132 9.28 -0.60 7.70
N ASP A 133 8.43 0.12 6.97
CA ASP A 133 7.04 -0.25 6.74
C ASP A 133 6.87 -0.75 5.30
N THR A 134 6.16 -1.87 5.11
CA THR A 134 6.05 -2.48 3.79
C THR A 134 5.14 -1.68 2.88
N ASP A 135 3.95 -1.29 3.36
CA ASP A 135 2.96 -0.54 2.59
C ASP A 135 2.73 -1.08 1.15
N VAL A 136 2.77 -2.41 1.00
CA VAL A 136 2.79 -3.05 -0.32
C VAL A 136 1.39 -3.32 -0.81
N VAL A 137 1.05 -2.84 -2.01
CA VAL A 137 0.00 -3.43 -2.82
C VAL A 137 0.63 -4.56 -3.64
N GLY A 138 0.46 -5.79 -3.17
CA GLY A 138 1.13 -6.96 -3.72
C GLY A 138 0.34 -7.60 -4.85
N CYS A 139 0.59 -8.88 -5.11
CA CYS A 139 -0.10 -9.57 -6.19
C CYS A 139 -1.62 -9.61 -5.98
N HIS A 140 -2.35 -9.63 -7.10
CA HIS A 140 -3.82 -9.57 -7.13
C HIS A 140 -4.43 -8.29 -6.55
N GLY A 141 -3.64 -7.23 -6.35
CA GLY A 141 -4.11 -5.96 -5.80
C GLY A 141 -4.41 -5.97 -4.29
N TYR A 142 -3.94 -6.99 -3.56
CA TYR A 142 -4.16 -7.08 -2.11
C TYR A 142 -2.99 -6.51 -1.32
N TYR A 143 -3.33 -5.74 -0.29
CA TYR A 143 -2.38 -5.03 0.55
C TYR A 143 -1.67 -5.97 1.55
N SER A 144 -0.38 -5.77 1.74
CA SER A 144 0.46 -6.43 2.74
C SER A 144 1.18 -5.37 3.58
N ASP A 145 0.66 -5.15 4.78
CA ASP A 145 1.08 -4.10 5.71
C ASP A 145 1.68 -4.73 6.97
N PHE A 146 3.00 -4.63 7.10
CA PHE A 146 3.68 -4.94 8.35
C PHE A 146 5.04 -4.23 8.41
N SER A 147 5.40 -3.77 9.61
CA SER A 147 6.67 -3.10 9.82
C SER A 147 7.72 -4.03 10.47
N ARG A 148 9.00 -3.81 10.18
CA ARG A 148 10.14 -4.50 10.82
C ARG A 148 11.30 -3.54 11.03
N THR A 149 12.05 -3.76 12.10
CA THR A 149 13.32 -3.09 12.37
C THR A 149 14.47 -4.09 12.23
N LEU A 150 15.48 -3.71 11.44
CA LEU A 150 16.67 -4.50 11.14
C LEU A 150 17.90 -3.78 11.72
N HIS A 151 18.99 -4.53 11.96
CA HIS A 151 20.26 -3.97 12.44
C HIS A 151 21.31 -4.05 11.34
N ALA A 152 21.99 -2.94 11.06
CA ALA A 152 22.97 -2.86 9.97
C ALA A 152 24.37 -3.35 10.34
N GLY A 153 24.57 -3.96 11.53
CA GLY A 153 25.84 -4.57 11.95
C GLY A 153 27.06 -3.63 11.87
N PRO A 154 28.28 -4.10 12.12
CA PRO A 154 28.67 -5.49 12.33
C PRO A 154 28.52 -5.97 13.79
N ASP A 155 28.32 -5.05 14.72
CA ASP A 155 28.30 -5.39 16.14
C ASP A 155 26.93 -6.00 16.52
N PRO A 156 26.84 -6.75 17.63
CA PRO A 156 25.53 -7.07 18.20
C PRO A 156 24.84 -5.78 18.67
N PRO A 157 23.50 -5.72 18.65
CA PRO A 157 22.76 -4.64 19.31
C PRO A 157 23.20 -4.50 20.77
N THR A 158 23.25 -3.25 21.24
CA THR A 158 23.50 -2.93 22.64
C THR A 158 22.27 -3.23 23.51
N GLU A 159 22.43 -3.23 24.83
CA GLU A 159 21.29 -3.37 25.78
C GLU A 159 20.37 -2.13 25.78
N GLU A 160 20.93 -0.98 25.41
CA GLU A 160 20.23 0.27 25.10
C GLU A 160 19.82 0.31 23.63
#